data_AF-A0AAD3CV73-F1
#
_entry.id   AF-A0AAD3CV73-F1
#
_cell.length_a   1.000
_cell.length_b   1.000
_cell.length_c   1.000
_cell.angle_alpha   90.00
_cell.angle_beta   90.00
_cell.angle_gamma   90.00
#
_symmetry.space_group_name_H-M   'P 1'
#
loop_
_entity.id
_entity.type
_entity.pdbx_description
1 polymer ?
#
loop_
_entity_poly.entity_id
_entity_poly.type
_entity_poly.pdbx_seq_one_letter_code
_entity_poly.pdbx_strand_id
1 'polypeptide(L)'
;MGKKSSRSSSNWSAAEHNSRLHKKIDKQNESSLENTSKLKKGYHRSAHLSHDNYEKRQESKLRLHISKVKRELDSLKKRLVKWDDLSEHELVKKQQLEAQKKRQREELESQPNYKKPRKGRLGPETWKLKGAARPAWEVYDFDTRYVCPHLKAHQEALEKYKRSINAMVVCKGFFGKFERDDGSPVDYSKLLIDNCRHYLSLLMQLALLALEAKKYKTARESFLEILDLEGYATLNPITNARCRLMRMYLEANRPDSARRLWEKLPVDYSSVWIRYNAALLEYVSWNILKEPGSSQTSATSLLIQAIRSNVYCAYMLAFHETFHQVMEYTEDVEDAPDASLEQAIEYCNSDAMGDWAGTDGALEWIKEVILNALNSNGTKTGEDNSDGNIGENSDEEGDAGNQQDNEDSSSDSDNDSKEVEDVPKTIILTELTKQDLEWEEKLAKAEKEYEEAMEEEEEENGKEQSEGDGEIDNDTQDIENGANGEEEDEEEEEVDFLMYCGMFRTGMDMLCDNGAFSL
;
A
#
# COMPACT_ATOMS: atom_id res chain seq x y z
N MET A 1 74.40 19.49 46.50
CA MET A 1 73.97 18.11 46.82
C MET A 1 72.53 17.92 46.37
N GLY A 2 72.28 17.12 45.34
CA GLY A 2 70.92 16.85 44.83
C GLY A 2 70.73 15.36 44.61
N LYS A 3 69.81 14.75 45.37
CA LYS A 3 69.51 13.31 45.35
C LYS A 3 68.69 12.95 44.10
N LYS A 4 69.19 12.01 43.31
CA LYS A 4 68.49 11.37 42.19
C LYS A 4 67.55 10.28 42.73
N SER A 5 66.27 10.33 42.32
CA SER A 5 65.24 9.32 42.59
C SER A 5 65.19 8.31 41.43
N SER A 6 65.53 7.06 41.71
CA SER A 6 65.43 5.91 40.78
C SER A 6 63.96 5.47 40.64
N ARG A 7 63.41 5.53 39.42
CA ARG A 7 62.13 4.90 39.08
C ARG A 7 62.36 3.40 38.84
N SER A 8 61.80 2.58 39.73
CA SER A 8 61.67 1.14 39.57
C SER A 8 60.61 0.85 38.50
N SER A 9 61.01 0.19 37.41
CA SER A 9 60.09 -0.40 36.43
C SER A 9 59.53 -1.70 37.03
N SER A 10 58.32 -1.62 37.58
CA SER A 10 57.57 -2.81 38.02
C SER A 10 57.07 -3.53 36.77
N ASN A 11 57.65 -4.71 36.50
CA ASN A 11 57.12 -5.68 35.55
C ASN A 11 55.89 -6.34 36.18
N TRP A 12 54.70 -5.98 35.67
CA TRP A 12 53.46 -6.64 36.04
C TRP A 12 53.45 -8.02 35.41
N SER A 13 53.16 -9.06 36.19
CA SER A 13 53.04 -10.41 35.64
C SER A 13 51.78 -10.52 34.76
N ALA A 14 51.81 -11.39 33.75
CA ALA A 14 50.65 -11.64 32.88
C ALA A 14 49.39 -12.02 33.68
N ALA A 15 49.54 -12.68 34.83
CA ALA A 15 48.45 -13.01 35.74
C ALA A 15 47.80 -11.77 36.40
N GLU A 16 48.60 -10.75 36.77
CA GLU A 16 48.06 -9.48 37.29
C GLU A 16 47.40 -8.63 36.20
N HIS A 17 47.90 -8.71 34.96
CA HIS A 17 47.26 -8.06 33.81
C HIS A 17 45.88 -8.68 33.53
N ASN A 18 45.78 -10.02 33.50
CA ASN A 18 44.51 -10.72 33.28
C ASN A 18 43.52 -10.51 34.43
N SER A 19 43.98 -10.52 35.69
CA SER A 19 43.11 -10.18 36.83
C SER A 19 42.55 -8.75 36.77
N ARG A 20 43.29 -7.81 36.18
CA ARG A 20 42.80 -6.44 35.97
C ARG A 20 41.82 -6.34 34.81
N LEU A 21 42.02 -7.11 33.74
CA LEU A 21 41.08 -7.21 32.62
C LEU A 21 39.74 -7.79 33.08
N HIS A 22 39.75 -8.92 33.81
CA HIS A 22 38.52 -9.50 34.36
C HIS A 22 37.79 -8.53 35.29
N LYS A 23 38.49 -7.85 36.21
CA LYS A 23 37.88 -6.81 37.06
C LYS A 23 37.32 -5.62 36.27
N LYS A 24 37.81 -5.36 35.05
CA LYS A 24 37.31 -4.27 34.20
C LYS A 24 36.05 -4.71 33.44
N ILE A 25 36.02 -5.96 32.99
CA ILE A 25 34.86 -6.60 32.35
C ILE A 25 33.72 -6.75 33.36
N ASP A 26 33.99 -7.25 34.57
CA ASP A 26 32.99 -7.38 35.63
C ASP A 26 32.40 -6.03 36.02
N LYS A 27 33.24 -4.99 36.07
CA LYS A 27 32.80 -3.62 36.39
C LYS A 27 32.01 -2.96 35.25
N GLN A 28 32.27 -3.33 34.00
CA GLN A 28 31.45 -2.91 32.85
C GLN A 28 30.08 -3.60 32.88
N ASN A 29 30.04 -4.90 33.18
CA ASN A 29 28.80 -5.66 33.31
C ASN A 29 27.96 -5.19 34.52
N GLU A 30 28.57 -4.88 35.66
CA GLU A 30 27.89 -4.25 36.81
C GLU A 30 27.39 -2.84 36.47
N SER A 31 28.14 -2.05 35.69
CA SER A 31 27.68 -0.72 35.27
C SER A 31 26.52 -0.76 34.27
N SER A 32 26.43 -1.83 33.47
CA SER A 32 25.29 -2.11 32.58
C SER A 32 24.05 -2.50 33.40
N LEU A 33 24.21 -3.34 34.42
CA LEU A 33 23.15 -3.69 35.38
C LEU A 33 22.72 -2.49 36.26
N GLU A 34 23.64 -1.61 36.67
CA GLU A 34 23.29 -0.40 37.40
C GLU A 34 22.61 0.66 36.52
N ASN A 35 23.01 0.79 35.25
CA ASN A 35 22.36 1.70 34.31
C ASN A 35 20.95 1.21 33.95
N THR A 36 20.74 -0.10 33.77
CA THR A 36 19.39 -0.65 33.63
C THR A 36 18.57 -0.46 34.90
N SER A 37 19.17 -0.50 36.10
CA SER A 37 18.46 -0.21 37.36
C SER A 37 18.06 1.27 37.50
N LYS A 38 18.89 2.21 37.04
CA LYS A 38 18.60 3.66 37.03
C LYS A 38 17.58 4.02 35.95
N LEU A 39 17.67 3.40 34.77
CA LEU A 39 16.64 3.48 33.72
C LEU A 39 15.32 2.92 34.21
N LYS A 40 15.32 1.74 34.87
CA LYS A 40 14.13 1.16 35.51
C LYS A 40 13.54 2.07 36.58
N LYS A 41 14.34 2.70 37.44
CA LYS A 41 13.85 3.67 38.45
C LYS A 41 13.29 4.96 37.80
N GLY A 42 13.88 5.43 36.71
CA GLY A 42 13.36 6.56 35.92
C GLY A 42 12.04 6.22 35.24
N TYR A 43 11.94 5.03 34.63
CA TYR A 43 10.71 4.51 34.05
C TYR A 43 9.63 4.31 35.11
N HIS A 44 9.97 3.80 36.30
CA HIS A 44 9.01 3.58 37.37
C HIS A 44 8.49 4.89 37.97
N ARG A 45 9.35 5.92 38.11
CA ARG A 45 8.91 7.27 38.52
C ARG A 45 8.06 7.95 37.46
N SER A 46 8.47 7.88 36.19
CA SER A 46 7.69 8.43 35.07
C SER A 46 6.34 7.72 34.94
N ALA A 47 6.29 6.40 35.13
CA ALA A 47 5.07 5.62 35.10
C ALA A 47 4.17 5.82 36.33
N HIS A 48 4.74 6.17 37.49
CA HIS A 48 3.95 6.58 38.66
C HIS A 48 3.44 8.02 38.58
N LEU A 49 4.12 8.91 37.85
CA LEU A 49 3.75 10.32 37.70
C LEU A 49 2.81 10.56 36.51
N SER A 50 2.97 9.79 35.42
CA SER A 50 1.97 9.70 34.36
C SER A 50 0.93 8.67 34.78
N HIS A 51 -0.17 9.12 35.36
CA HIS A 51 -1.38 8.29 35.58
C HIS A 51 -2.03 7.80 34.26
N ASP A 52 -1.26 7.76 33.18
CA ASP A 52 -1.70 7.31 31.87
C ASP A 52 -1.52 5.80 31.77
N ASN A 53 -2.64 5.11 31.57
CA ASN A 53 -2.67 3.71 31.20
C ASN A 53 -1.78 3.48 29.96
N TYR A 54 -1.23 2.28 29.80
CA TYR A 54 -0.45 1.89 28.62
C TYR A 54 -1.18 2.23 27.32
N GLU A 55 -2.49 1.95 27.27
CA GLU A 55 -3.40 2.31 26.17
C GLU A 55 -3.39 3.81 25.86
N LYS A 56 -3.49 4.69 26.87
CA LYS A 56 -3.45 6.15 26.68
C LYS A 56 -2.12 6.61 26.07
N ARG A 57 -1.02 5.95 26.41
CA ARG A 57 0.29 6.25 25.81
C ARG A 57 0.34 5.82 24.35
N GLN A 58 -0.21 4.64 24.02
CA GLN A 58 -0.28 4.19 22.63
C GLN A 58 -1.21 5.09 21.80
N GLU A 59 -2.39 5.44 22.32
CA GLU A 59 -3.26 6.44 21.68
C GLU A 59 -2.55 7.79 21.46
N SER A 60 -1.76 8.24 22.44
CA SER A 60 -1.02 9.51 22.33
C SER A 60 0.08 9.42 21.26
N LYS A 61 0.80 8.29 21.18
CA LYS A 61 1.77 8.04 20.12
C LYS A 61 1.09 8.01 18.74
N LEU A 62 -0.02 7.29 18.61
CA LEU A 62 -0.81 7.23 17.37
C LEU A 62 -1.29 8.62 16.94
N ARG A 63 -1.81 9.44 17.87
CA ARG A 63 -2.19 10.83 17.60
C ARG A 63 -1.02 11.69 17.13
N LEU A 64 0.15 11.56 17.76
CA LEU A 64 1.36 12.27 17.34
C LEU A 64 1.82 11.81 15.95
N HIS A 65 1.73 10.52 15.66
CA HIS A 65 2.08 9.96 14.37
C HIS A 65 1.17 10.50 13.27
N ILE A 66 -0.16 10.44 13.46
CA ILE A 66 -1.16 11.05 12.57
C ILE A 66 -0.85 12.54 12.34
N SER A 67 -0.51 13.29 13.41
CA SER A 67 -0.18 14.72 13.28
C SER A 67 1.13 14.98 12.54
N LYS A 68 2.11 14.09 12.65
CA LYS A 68 3.37 14.15 11.90
C LYS A 68 3.11 13.91 10.42
N VAL A 69 2.46 12.80 10.07
CA VAL A 69 2.14 12.41 8.69
C VAL A 69 1.29 13.49 8.01
N LYS A 70 0.26 14.04 8.69
CA LYS A 70 -0.54 15.16 8.14
C LYS A 70 0.30 16.39 7.78
N ARG A 71 1.28 16.76 8.60
CA ARG A 71 2.14 17.93 8.33
C ARG A 71 3.08 17.68 7.15
N GLU A 72 3.60 16.47 7.04
CA GLU A 72 4.44 16.05 5.90
C GLU A 72 3.63 16.05 4.61
N LEU A 73 2.42 15.49 4.64
CA LEU A 73 1.46 15.49 3.55
C LEU A 73 1.09 16.91 3.12
N ASP A 74 0.73 17.80 4.05
CA ASP A 74 0.44 19.21 3.74
C ASP A 74 1.62 19.94 3.11
N SER A 75 2.85 19.63 3.55
CA SER A 75 4.08 20.19 2.99
C SER A 75 4.31 19.68 1.56
N LEU A 76 4.13 18.38 1.33
CA LEU A 76 4.31 17.76 0.02
C LEU A 76 3.22 18.20 -0.96
N LYS A 77 1.95 18.28 -0.52
CA LYS A 77 0.82 18.81 -1.30
C LYS A 77 1.09 20.23 -1.79
N LYS A 78 1.59 21.12 -0.91
CA LYS A 78 1.95 22.49 -1.28
C LYS A 78 3.06 22.56 -2.32
N ARG A 79 4.02 21.62 -2.27
CA ARG A 79 5.10 21.49 -3.27
C ARG A 79 4.55 20.99 -4.60
N LEU A 80 3.75 19.91 -4.61
CA LEU A 80 3.15 19.34 -5.81
C LEU A 80 2.20 20.31 -6.54
N VAL A 81 1.48 21.17 -5.81
CA VAL A 81 0.63 22.21 -6.42
C VAL A 81 1.44 23.28 -7.16
N LYS A 82 2.72 23.47 -6.80
CA LYS A 82 3.63 24.46 -7.41
C LYS A 82 4.93 23.79 -7.83
N TRP A 83 4.81 22.65 -8.51
CA TRP A 83 5.94 21.80 -8.85
C TRP A 83 6.83 22.48 -9.89
N ASP A 84 8.15 22.44 -9.68
CA ASP A 84 9.16 23.00 -10.57
C ASP A 84 10.40 22.08 -10.52
N ASP A 85 10.57 21.24 -11.53
CA ASP A 85 11.59 20.18 -11.60
C ASP A 85 13.00 20.69 -11.30
N LEU A 86 13.37 21.86 -11.83
CA LEU A 86 14.70 22.43 -11.61
C LEU A 86 14.93 22.75 -10.14
N SER A 87 13.95 23.39 -9.50
CA SER A 87 14.03 23.75 -8.09
C SER A 87 14.05 22.53 -7.18
N GLU A 88 13.37 21.46 -7.58
CA GLU A 88 13.31 20.21 -6.84
C GLU A 88 14.63 19.42 -6.98
N HIS A 89 15.24 19.39 -8.17
CA HIS A 89 16.59 18.83 -8.34
C HIS A 89 17.65 19.57 -7.52
N GLU A 90 17.59 20.91 -7.44
CA GLU A 90 18.48 21.69 -6.59
C GLU A 90 18.28 21.37 -5.10
N LEU A 91 17.02 21.18 -4.68
CA LEU A 91 16.67 20.82 -3.31
C LEU A 91 17.22 19.44 -2.96
N VAL A 92 17.05 18.44 -3.83
CA VAL A 92 17.59 17.09 -3.65
C VAL A 92 19.11 17.13 -3.54
N LYS A 93 19.80 17.84 -4.45
CA LYS A 93 21.26 18.00 -4.40
C LYS A 93 21.72 18.65 -3.09
N LYS A 94 21.00 19.66 -2.61
CA LYS A 94 21.29 20.33 -1.34
C LYS A 94 21.12 19.38 -0.16
N GLN A 95 20.07 18.57 -0.15
CA GLN A 95 19.83 17.56 0.89
C GLN A 95 20.90 16.46 0.89
N GLN A 96 21.29 15.96 -0.28
CA GLN A 96 22.37 14.98 -0.42
C GLN A 96 23.69 15.52 0.13
N LEU A 97 24.02 16.78 -0.20
CA LEU A 97 25.23 17.43 0.29
C LEU A 97 25.19 17.67 1.81
N GLU A 98 24.02 18.00 2.38
CA GLU A 98 23.84 18.11 3.83
C GLU A 98 23.95 16.76 4.53
N ALA A 99 23.38 15.70 3.95
CA ALA A 99 23.49 14.33 4.45
C ALA A 99 24.94 13.83 4.42
N GLN A 100 25.68 14.08 3.34
CA GLN A 100 27.11 13.77 3.26
C GLN A 100 27.92 14.51 4.31
N LYS A 101 27.68 15.82 4.51
CA LYS A 101 28.33 16.59 5.58
C LYS A 101 28.01 16.06 6.97
N LYS A 102 26.76 15.60 7.18
CA LYS A 102 26.35 14.98 8.44
C LYS A 102 27.08 13.65 8.66
N ARG A 103 27.14 12.77 7.66
CA ARG A 103 27.88 11.50 7.71
C ARG A 103 29.37 11.73 8.00
N GLN A 104 30.03 12.64 7.27
CA GLN A 104 31.42 13.01 7.53
C GLN A 104 31.63 13.52 8.95
N ARG A 105 30.66 14.29 9.48
CA ARG A 105 30.74 14.76 10.85
C ARG A 105 30.57 13.63 11.87
N GLU A 106 29.64 12.70 11.64
CA GLU A 106 29.42 11.54 12.49
C GLU A 106 30.65 10.61 12.48
N GLU A 107 31.22 10.37 11.31
CA GLU A 107 32.46 9.60 11.13
C GLU A 107 33.63 10.25 11.88
N LEU A 108 33.81 11.57 11.74
CA LEU A 108 34.79 12.32 12.52
C LEU A 108 34.49 12.22 14.02
N GLU A 109 33.22 12.31 14.45
CA GLU A 109 32.83 12.18 15.86
C GLU A 109 33.09 10.76 16.43
N SER A 110 33.09 9.72 15.58
CA SER A 110 33.36 8.33 15.95
C SER A 110 34.86 7.99 16.06
N GLN A 111 35.75 8.82 15.52
CA GLN A 111 37.20 8.55 15.62
C GLN A 111 37.68 8.60 17.09
N PRO A 112 38.52 7.65 17.55
CA PRO A 112 38.91 7.51 18.96
C PRO A 112 39.68 8.72 19.53
N ASN A 113 40.25 9.57 18.67
CA ASN A 113 40.96 10.78 19.05
C ASN A 113 40.15 12.08 18.86
N TYR A 114 38.88 11.99 18.45
CA TYR A 114 38.06 13.16 18.21
C TYR A 114 37.73 13.89 19.51
N LYS A 115 38.27 15.09 19.65
CA LYS A 115 37.91 16.01 20.73
C LYS A 115 36.93 17.02 20.16
N LYS A 116 35.66 16.96 20.61
CA LYS A 116 34.64 17.96 20.26
C LYS A 116 35.24 19.36 20.43
N PRO A 117 35.38 20.16 19.37
CA PRO A 117 35.95 21.50 19.49
C PRO A 117 35.09 22.26 20.48
N ARG A 118 35.68 22.66 21.61
CA ARG A 118 34.98 23.50 22.59
C ARG A 118 34.59 24.77 21.84
N LYS A 119 33.29 25.09 21.79
CA LYS A 119 32.80 26.37 21.24
C LYS A 119 33.38 27.50 22.07
N GLY A 120 34.58 27.95 21.72
CA GLY A 120 35.18 29.16 22.25
C GLY A 120 34.34 30.38 21.88
N ARG A 121 34.47 31.47 22.63
CA ARG A 121 33.86 32.74 22.24
C ARG A 121 34.39 33.11 20.86
N LEU A 122 33.48 33.33 19.92
CA LEU A 122 33.77 33.82 18.57
C LEU A 122 34.66 35.06 18.67
N GLY A 123 35.86 34.99 18.10
CA GLY A 123 36.85 36.05 18.17
C GLY A 123 36.37 37.34 17.50
N PRO A 124 36.97 38.51 17.82
CA PRO A 124 36.58 39.82 17.27
C PRO A 124 36.54 39.87 15.74
N GLU A 125 37.33 39.02 15.07
CA GLU A 125 37.40 38.93 13.60
C GLU A 125 36.11 38.39 12.96
N THR A 126 35.28 37.68 13.74
CA THR A 126 33.96 37.22 13.30
C THR A 126 32.85 38.23 13.57
N TRP A 127 33.16 39.35 14.21
CA TRP A 127 32.20 40.42 14.45
C TRP A 127 31.97 41.17 13.14
N LYS A 128 30.88 40.84 12.45
CA LYS A 128 30.39 41.68 11.34
C LYS A 128 30.00 43.04 11.93
N LEU A 129 30.76 44.08 11.61
CA LEU A 129 30.43 45.47 11.94
C LEU A 129 29.04 45.79 11.35
N LYS A 130 28.01 45.80 12.21
CA LYS A 130 26.69 46.31 11.85
C LYS A 130 26.76 47.83 11.85
N GLY A 131 27.24 48.42 10.75
CA GLY A 131 27.35 49.87 10.57
C GLY A 131 27.54 50.22 9.11
N ALA A 132 26.67 51.10 8.58
CA ALA A 132 26.55 51.45 7.18
C ALA A 132 27.66 52.41 6.69
N ALA A 133 28.91 51.97 6.72
CA ALA A 133 30.00 52.63 6.01
C ALA A 133 30.51 51.69 4.92
N ARG A 134 29.68 51.44 3.90
CA ARG A 134 30.23 50.96 2.62
C ARG A 134 31.14 52.07 2.10
N PRO A 135 32.37 51.75 1.65
CA PRO A 135 33.25 52.75 1.06
C PRO A 135 32.54 53.50 -0.06
N ALA A 136 32.67 54.83 -0.11
CA ALA A 136 31.94 55.67 -1.08
C ALA A 136 32.22 55.32 -2.56
N TRP A 137 33.31 54.60 -2.85
CA TRP A 137 33.63 54.10 -4.19
C TRP A 137 32.76 52.90 -4.61
N GLU A 138 32.13 52.17 -3.69
CA GLU A 138 31.13 51.14 -4.01
C GLU A 138 29.76 51.74 -4.39
N VAL A 139 29.56 53.06 -4.23
CA VAL A 139 28.26 53.73 -4.35
C VAL A 139 28.09 54.46 -5.70
N TYR A 140 29.16 54.69 -6.48
CA TYR A 140 29.13 55.55 -7.66
C TYR A 140 29.86 55.04 -8.91
N ASP A 141 29.93 53.72 -9.11
CA ASP A 141 30.14 53.20 -10.46
C ASP A 141 28.76 53.01 -11.12
N PHE A 142 28.36 53.98 -11.95
CA PHE A 142 27.29 53.81 -12.94
C PHE A 142 27.78 52.81 -14.00
N ASP A 143 27.88 51.54 -13.63
CA ASP A 143 28.21 50.45 -14.54
C ASP A 143 27.04 50.30 -15.51
N THR A 144 27.27 50.53 -16.79
CA THR A 144 26.29 50.28 -17.86
C THR A 144 25.94 48.79 -18.00
N ARG A 145 26.63 47.91 -17.27
CA ARG A 145 26.30 46.49 -17.07
C ARG A 145 25.41 46.24 -15.84
N TYR A 146 24.97 47.28 -15.12
CA TYR A 146 24.07 47.12 -13.98
C TYR A 146 22.73 46.52 -14.44
N VAL A 147 22.58 45.21 -14.20
CA VAL A 147 21.29 44.53 -14.30
C VAL A 147 20.56 44.80 -13.00
N CYS A 148 19.47 45.56 -13.06
CA CYS A 148 18.61 45.81 -11.91
C CYS A 148 18.21 44.47 -11.26
N PRO A 149 18.63 44.18 -10.01
CA PRO A 149 18.33 42.90 -9.36
C PRO A 149 16.85 42.58 -9.30
N HIS A 150 15.98 43.61 -9.22
CA HIS A 150 14.53 43.43 -9.25
C HIS A 150 14.00 43.02 -10.63
N LEU A 151 14.55 43.57 -11.72
CA LEU A 151 14.18 43.13 -13.07
C LEU A 151 14.62 41.68 -13.31
N LYS A 152 15.83 41.33 -12.87
CA LYS A 152 16.32 39.95 -12.94
C LYS A 152 15.45 39.00 -12.12
N ALA A 153 15.16 39.33 -10.87
CA ALA A 153 14.29 38.53 -10.00
C ALA A 153 12.87 38.39 -10.58
N HIS A 154 12.35 39.44 -11.23
CA HIS A 154 11.05 39.39 -11.91
C HIS A 154 11.08 38.48 -13.14
N GLN A 155 12.14 38.54 -13.95
CA GLN A 155 12.33 37.62 -15.10
C GLN A 155 12.47 36.17 -14.64
N GLU A 156 13.32 35.91 -13.64
CA GLU A 156 13.48 34.59 -13.02
C GLU A 156 12.15 34.08 -12.43
N ALA A 157 11.35 34.96 -11.83
CA ALA A 157 10.02 34.61 -11.31
C ALA A 157 9.01 34.29 -12.44
N LEU A 158 9.05 35.00 -13.57
CA LEU A 158 8.21 34.70 -14.73
C LEU A 158 8.61 33.38 -15.40
N GLU A 159 9.90 33.12 -15.56
CA GLU A 159 10.42 31.85 -16.05
C GLU A 159 10.02 30.71 -15.11
N LYS A 160 10.12 30.93 -13.80
CA LYS A 160 9.64 30.00 -12.79
C LYS A 160 8.14 29.73 -12.89
N TYR A 161 7.34 30.78 -13.08
CA TYR A 161 5.90 30.64 -13.23
C TYR A 161 5.53 29.84 -14.50
N LYS A 162 6.25 30.08 -15.61
CA LYS A 162 6.01 29.37 -16.88
C LYS A 162 6.34 27.89 -16.81
N ARG A 163 7.38 27.50 -16.07
CA ARG A 163 7.78 26.09 -15.90
C ARG A 163 7.03 25.40 -14.78
N SER A 164 6.48 26.14 -13.81
CA SER A 164 5.79 25.53 -12.69
C SER A 164 4.46 24.92 -13.13
N ILE A 165 4.24 23.67 -12.76
CA ILE A 165 3.01 22.94 -13.03
C ILE A 165 2.29 22.58 -11.74
N ASN A 166 0.97 22.44 -11.82
CA ASN A 166 0.18 21.88 -10.72
C ASN A 166 0.07 20.37 -10.93
N ALA A 167 0.99 19.61 -10.33
CA ALA A 167 1.08 18.16 -10.48
C ALA A 167 -0.21 17.46 -10.04
N MET A 168 -0.91 17.98 -9.03
CA MET A 168 -2.16 17.38 -8.53
C MET A 168 -3.27 17.38 -9.59
N VAL A 169 -3.25 18.34 -10.51
CA VAL A 169 -4.24 18.45 -11.58
C VAL A 169 -3.76 17.72 -12.83
N VAL A 170 -2.49 17.90 -13.18
CA VAL A 170 -1.89 17.34 -14.40
C VAL A 170 -1.78 15.81 -14.34
N CYS A 171 -1.45 15.25 -13.18
CA CYS A 171 -1.28 13.81 -13.00
C CYS A 171 -2.56 13.10 -12.53
N LYS A 172 -3.71 13.79 -12.47
CA LYS A 172 -4.96 13.19 -11.98
C LYS A 172 -5.40 12.03 -12.91
N GLY A 173 -5.67 10.87 -12.34
CA GLY A 173 -6.03 9.64 -13.05
C GLY A 173 -4.83 8.75 -13.41
N PHE A 174 -3.60 9.26 -13.32
CA PHE A 174 -2.36 8.49 -13.57
C PHE A 174 -1.31 8.82 -12.52
N PHE A 175 -1.76 9.17 -11.31
CA PHE A 175 -0.91 9.76 -10.29
C PHE A 175 0.11 8.73 -9.77
N GLY A 176 1.40 8.99 -9.99
CA GLY A 176 2.48 8.08 -9.58
C GLY A 176 2.76 6.92 -10.54
N LYS A 177 2.08 6.82 -11.69
CA LYS A 177 2.37 5.80 -12.70
C LYS A 177 3.48 6.25 -13.66
N PHE A 178 4.32 5.30 -14.07
CA PHE A 178 5.32 5.51 -15.14
C PHE A 178 4.73 5.29 -16.53
N GLU A 179 3.72 4.43 -16.62
CA GLU A 179 3.07 4.04 -17.86
C GLU A 179 1.56 4.23 -17.73
N ARG A 180 0.92 4.52 -18.85
CA ARG A 180 -0.53 4.50 -18.97
C ARG A 180 -1.01 3.06 -19.10
N ASP A 181 -2.32 2.87 -18.95
CA ASP A 181 -2.92 1.54 -19.08
C ASP A 181 -2.78 0.94 -20.50
N ASP A 182 -2.37 1.73 -21.50
CA ASP A 182 -2.03 1.28 -22.87
C ASP A 182 -0.54 0.91 -23.04
N GLY A 183 0.25 0.92 -21.95
CA GLY A 183 1.70 0.67 -21.97
C GLY A 183 2.54 1.83 -22.51
N SER A 184 1.93 2.99 -22.84
CA SER A 184 2.70 4.15 -23.26
C SER A 184 3.36 4.85 -22.06
N PRO A 185 4.64 5.25 -22.17
CA PRO A 185 5.33 5.95 -21.10
C PRO A 185 4.70 7.33 -20.90
N VAL A 186 4.69 7.78 -19.65
CA VAL A 186 4.20 9.10 -19.28
C VAL A 186 5.32 10.12 -19.43
N ASP A 187 5.05 11.26 -20.09
CA ASP A 187 6.01 12.36 -20.35
C ASP A 187 6.41 13.19 -19.11
N TYR A 188 6.43 12.59 -17.92
CA TYR A 188 6.78 13.28 -16.67
C TYR A 188 8.18 12.91 -16.18
N SER A 189 8.78 13.83 -15.43
CA SER A 189 10.08 13.59 -14.81
C SER A 189 9.96 12.44 -13.79
N LYS A 190 10.96 11.54 -13.75
CA LYS A 190 11.04 10.47 -12.74
C LYS A 190 10.91 11.02 -11.31
N LEU A 191 11.55 12.17 -11.05
CA LEU A 191 11.48 12.85 -9.76
C LEU A 191 10.05 13.26 -9.37
N LEU A 192 9.25 13.73 -10.33
CA LEU A 192 7.85 14.05 -10.07
C LEU A 192 7.06 12.79 -9.71
N ILE A 193 7.24 11.72 -10.49
CA ILE A 193 6.54 10.44 -10.27
C ILE A 193 6.88 9.87 -8.89
N ASP A 194 8.15 9.90 -8.50
CA ASP A 194 8.61 9.44 -7.18
C ASP A 194 7.96 10.26 -6.04
N ASN A 195 7.85 11.59 -6.19
CA ASN A 195 7.18 12.43 -5.20
C ASN A 195 5.66 12.21 -5.16
N CYS A 196 5.04 11.89 -6.30
CA CYS A 196 3.63 11.48 -6.36
C CYS A 196 3.41 10.14 -5.65
N ARG A 197 4.26 9.13 -5.89
CA ARG A 197 4.22 7.84 -5.17
C ARG A 197 4.42 8.03 -3.67
N HIS A 198 5.38 8.85 -3.27
CA HIS A 198 5.60 9.18 -1.86
C HIS A 198 4.38 9.86 -1.24
N TYR A 199 3.70 10.74 -1.97
CA TYR A 199 2.46 11.36 -1.52
C TYR A 199 1.33 10.34 -1.33
N LEU A 200 1.14 9.40 -2.26
CA LEU A 200 0.17 8.31 -2.13
C LEU A 200 0.49 7.41 -0.94
N SER A 201 1.76 7.05 -0.75
CA SER A 201 2.22 6.27 0.40
C SER A 201 1.92 6.97 1.74
N LEU A 202 2.19 8.28 1.85
CA LEU A 202 1.84 9.05 3.05
C LEU A 202 0.33 9.17 3.26
N LEU A 203 -0.46 9.30 2.19
CA LEU A 203 -1.93 9.29 2.27
C LEU A 203 -2.45 7.93 2.75
N MET A 204 -1.88 6.84 2.25
CA MET A 204 -2.22 5.48 2.66
C MET A 204 -1.90 5.28 4.14
N GLN A 205 -0.68 5.63 4.57
CA GLN A 205 -0.27 5.57 5.97
C GLN A 205 -1.20 6.40 6.86
N LEU A 206 -1.60 7.60 6.42
CA LEU A 206 -2.56 8.43 7.15
C LEU A 206 -3.92 7.72 7.29
N ALA A 207 -4.39 7.08 6.23
CA ALA A 207 -5.66 6.37 6.21
C ALA A 207 -5.64 5.17 7.17
N LEU A 208 -4.59 4.35 7.12
CA LEU A 208 -4.39 3.19 8.00
C LEU A 208 -4.26 3.60 9.48
N LEU A 209 -3.44 4.61 9.78
CA LEU A 209 -3.32 5.14 11.15
C LEU A 209 -4.64 5.74 11.65
N ALA A 210 -5.43 6.34 10.76
CA ALA A 210 -6.76 6.85 11.10
C ALA A 210 -7.77 5.71 11.33
N LEU A 211 -7.66 4.60 10.59
CA LEU A 211 -8.45 3.38 10.79
C LEU A 211 -8.15 2.76 12.17
N GLU A 212 -6.87 2.57 12.50
CA GLU A 212 -6.41 2.07 13.81
C GLU A 212 -6.92 2.96 14.96
N ALA A 213 -6.92 4.28 14.74
CA ALA A 213 -7.47 5.25 15.69
C ALA A 213 -9.00 5.30 15.74
N LYS A 214 -9.71 4.44 14.99
CA LYS A 214 -11.18 4.41 14.79
C LYS A 214 -11.75 5.75 14.32
N LYS A 215 -10.98 6.52 13.56
CA LYS A 215 -11.35 7.81 12.95
C LYS A 215 -11.80 7.61 11.51
N TYR A 216 -12.86 6.82 11.31
CA TYR A 216 -13.36 6.42 9.99
C TYR A 216 -13.62 7.57 9.03
N LYS A 217 -14.04 8.74 9.50
CA LYS A 217 -14.25 9.92 8.65
C LYS A 217 -12.95 10.38 7.98
N THR A 218 -11.86 10.49 8.75
CA THR A 218 -10.56 10.91 8.21
C THR A 218 -9.97 9.82 7.32
N ALA A 219 -10.07 8.55 7.73
CA ALA A 219 -9.63 7.43 6.89
C ALA A 219 -10.35 7.43 5.53
N ARG A 220 -11.68 7.58 5.54
CA ARG A 220 -12.50 7.70 4.33
C ARG A 220 -12.09 8.87 3.44
N GLU A 221 -11.89 10.06 4.00
CA GLU A 221 -11.45 11.24 3.24
C GLU A 221 -10.11 10.99 2.57
N SER A 222 -9.15 10.37 3.27
CA SER A 222 -7.84 10.01 2.72
C SER A 222 -7.93 8.94 1.63
N PHE A 223 -8.71 7.87 1.82
CA PHE A 223 -8.90 6.85 0.78
C PHE A 223 -9.59 7.42 -0.47
N LEU A 224 -10.62 8.25 -0.31
CA LEU A 224 -11.28 8.88 -1.46
C LEU A 224 -10.34 9.84 -2.20
N GLU A 225 -9.46 10.56 -1.50
CA GLU A 225 -8.43 11.37 -2.14
C GLU A 225 -7.45 10.50 -2.96
N ILE A 226 -7.06 9.33 -2.45
CA ILE A 226 -6.24 8.38 -3.22
C ILE A 226 -6.97 7.92 -4.48
N LEU A 227 -8.22 7.47 -4.37
CA LEU A 227 -9.02 7.01 -5.52
C LEU A 227 -9.22 8.11 -6.56
N ASP A 228 -9.44 9.36 -6.12
CA ASP A 228 -9.58 10.51 -7.02
C ASP A 228 -8.28 10.85 -7.76
N LEU A 229 -7.12 10.58 -7.16
CA LEU A 229 -5.79 10.82 -7.75
C LEU A 229 -5.38 9.68 -8.68
N GLU A 230 -5.54 8.43 -8.25
CA GLU A 230 -5.27 7.25 -9.08
C GLU A 230 -6.28 7.07 -10.22
N GLY A 231 -7.50 7.61 -10.07
CA GLY A 231 -8.59 7.45 -11.01
C GLY A 231 -9.46 6.23 -10.72
N TYR A 232 -10.77 6.34 -10.94
CA TYR A 232 -11.71 5.22 -10.74
C TYR A 232 -11.62 4.17 -11.85
N ALA A 233 -11.34 4.60 -13.09
CA ALA A 233 -11.30 3.72 -14.26
C ALA A 233 -10.03 2.86 -14.36
N THR A 234 -9.02 3.17 -13.55
CA THR A 234 -7.71 2.52 -13.57
C THR A 234 -7.83 1.06 -13.15
N LEU A 235 -7.39 0.11 -13.98
CA LEU A 235 -7.50 -1.33 -13.66
C LEU A 235 -6.44 -1.77 -12.64
N ASN A 236 -5.21 -1.25 -12.79
CA ASN A 236 -4.09 -1.57 -11.90
C ASN A 236 -3.75 -0.34 -11.06
N PRO A 237 -4.43 -0.09 -9.92
CA PRO A 237 -4.07 0.98 -9.01
C PRO A 237 -2.70 0.70 -8.37
N ILE A 238 -1.99 1.75 -7.96
CA ILE A 238 -0.68 1.58 -7.29
C ILE A 238 -0.90 1.13 -5.85
N THR A 239 -2.01 1.54 -5.25
CA THR A 239 -2.33 1.29 -3.86
C THR A 239 -3.55 0.38 -3.71
N ASN A 240 -3.58 -0.39 -2.62
CA ASN A 240 -4.73 -1.20 -2.20
C ASN A 240 -5.88 -0.38 -1.58
N ALA A 241 -5.96 0.93 -1.85
CA ALA A 241 -6.88 1.85 -1.18
C ALA A 241 -8.35 1.50 -1.41
N ARG A 242 -8.68 0.96 -2.60
CA ARG A 242 -10.04 0.54 -2.94
C ARG A 242 -10.49 -0.62 -2.05
N CYS A 243 -9.63 -1.63 -1.89
CA CYS A 243 -9.88 -2.81 -1.08
C CYS A 243 -10.00 -2.44 0.40
N ARG A 244 -9.06 -1.65 0.92
CA ARG A 244 -9.09 -1.15 2.30
C ARG A 244 -10.31 -0.27 2.58
N LEU A 245 -10.74 0.55 1.61
CA LEU A 245 -11.97 1.35 1.73
C LEU A 245 -13.23 0.47 1.77
N MET A 246 -13.28 -0.62 1.00
CA MET A 246 -14.37 -1.59 1.03
C MET A 246 -14.45 -2.27 2.40
N ARG A 247 -13.33 -2.83 2.90
CA ARG A 247 -13.25 -3.45 4.24
C ARG A 247 -13.74 -2.48 5.31
N MET A 248 -13.26 -1.23 5.28
CA MET A 248 -13.70 -0.19 6.22
C MET A 248 -15.22 0.07 6.16
N TYR A 249 -15.86 0.04 4.98
CA TYR A 249 -17.30 0.23 4.89
C TYR A 249 -18.10 -0.93 5.48
N LEU A 250 -17.60 -2.16 5.34
CA LEU A 250 -18.20 -3.34 5.96
C LEU A 250 -18.04 -3.32 7.49
N GLU A 251 -16.83 -3.05 7.99
CA GLU A 251 -16.56 -2.90 9.43
C GLU A 251 -17.42 -1.80 10.08
N ALA A 252 -17.64 -0.70 9.36
CA ALA A 252 -18.48 0.41 9.83
C ALA A 252 -19.99 0.16 9.65
N ASN A 253 -20.38 -1.01 9.12
CA ASN A 253 -21.75 -1.39 8.79
C ASN A 253 -22.46 -0.35 7.90
N ARG A 254 -21.82 0.03 6.77
CA ARG A 254 -22.32 1.03 5.80
C ARG A 254 -22.48 0.44 4.40
N PRO A 255 -23.41 -0.52 4.18
CA PRO A 255 -23.57 -1.22 2.91
C PRO A 255 -23.87 -0.28 1.72
N ASP A 256 -24.64 0.79 1.92
CA ASP A 256 -24.92 1.76 0.84
C ASP A 256 -23.66 2.49 0.33
N SER A 257 -22.68 2.70 1.21
CA SER A 257 -21.42 3.34 0.82
C SER A 257 -20.52 2.35 0.06
N ALA A 258 -20.58 1.06 0.44
CA ALA A 258 -19.96 -0.02 -0.31
C ALA A 258 -20.60 -0.15 -1.71
N ARG A 259 -21.94 -0.14 -1.82
CA ARG A 259 -22.70 -0.18 -3.10
C ARG A 259 -22.19 0.86 -4.09
N ARG A 260 -22.20 2.11 -3.65
CA ARG A 260 -21.71 3.25 -4.44
C ARG A 260 -20.23 3.16 -4.80
N LEU A 261 -19.44 2.39 -4.06
CA LEU A 261 -18.02 2.20 -4.37
C LEU A 261 -17.87 1.23 -5.54
N TRP A 262 -18.44 0.03 -5.48
CA TRP A 262 -18.26 -0.94 -6.56
C TRP A 262 -19.00 -0.52 -7.85
N GLU A 263 -20.12 0.18 -7.76
CA GLU A 263 -20.83 0.74 -8.92
C GLU A 263 -19.99 1.75 -9.72
N LYS A 264 -19.06 2.44 -9.05
CA LYS A 264 -18.17 3.41 -9.68
C LYS A 264 -16.91 2.78 -10.27
N LEU A 265 -16.58 1.57 -9.87
CA LEU A 265 -15.39 0.87 -10.33
C LEU A 265 -15.69 0.14 -11.64
N PRO A 266 -14.72 0.03 -12.57
CA PRO A 266 -14.92 -0.67 -13.82
C PRO A 266 -15.20 -2.15 -13.55
N VAL A 267 -16.01 -2.79 -14.38
CA VAL A 267 -16.40 -4.22 -14.22
C VAL A 267 -15.19 -5.15 -14.31
N ASP A 268 -14.16 -4.73 -15.04
CA ASP A 268 -12.93 -5.52 -15.23
C ASP A 268 -11.95 -5.38 -14.05
N TYR A 269 -12.29 -4.61 -13.00
CA TYR A 269 -11.46 -4.57 -11.79
C TYR A 269 -11.57 -5.89 -11.04
N SER A 270 -10.45 -6.63 -10.97
CA SER A 270 -10.42 -8.04 -10.57
C SER A 270 -10.24 -8.33 -9.07
N SER A 271 -10.29 -7.30 -8.22
CA SER A 271 -10.04 -7.49 -6.79
C SER A 271 -11.14 -8.30 -6.10
N VAL A 272 -10.73 -9.40 -5.44
CA VAL A 272 -11.60 -10.28 -4.66
C VAL A 272 -12.39 -9.49 -3.60
N TRP A 273 -11.69 -8.58 -2.93
CA TRP A 273 -12.24 -7.72 -1.86
C TRP A 273 -13.39 -6.84 -2.32
N ILE A 274 -13.45 -6.46 -3.59
CA ILE A 274 -14.56 -5.67 -4.12
C ILE A 274 -15.67 -6.60 -4.59
N ARG A 275 -15.34 -7.60 -5.42
CA ARG A 275 -16.31 -8.40 -6.15
C ARG A 275 -17.08 -9.36 -5.27
N TYR A 276 -16.40 -10.12 -4.42
CA TYR A 276 -17.06 -11.08 -3.54
C TYR A 276 -17.87 -10.36 -2.46
N ASN A 277 -17.35 -9.28 -1.89
CA ASN A 277 -18.12 -8.48 -0.95
C ASN A 277 -19.35 -7.80 -1.59
N ALA A 278 -19.25 -7.35 -2.85
CA ALA A 278 -20.41 -6.84 -3.59
C ALA A 278 -21.47 -7.94 -3.81
N ALA A 279 -21.04 -9.16 -4.18
CA ALA A 279 -21.93 -10.31 -4.33
C ALA A 279 -22.60 -10.70 -3.01
N LEU A 280 -21.85 -10.73 -1.90
CA LEU A 280 -22.38 -11.02 -0.56
C LEU A 280 -23.40 -9.96 -0.13
N LEU A 281 -23.08 -8.67 -0.29
CA LEU A 281 -23.99 -7.60 0.08
C LEU A 281 -25.29 -7.64 -0.75
N GLU A 282 -25.21 -7.96 -2.03
CA GLU A 282 -26.39 -8.12 -2.87
C GLU A 282 -27.19 -9.38 -2.50
N TYR A 283 -26.52 -10.47 -2.13
CA TYR A 283 -27.16 -11.67 -1.60
C TYR A 283 -27.94 -11.38 -0.31
N VAL A 284 -27.31 -10.72 0.65
CA VAL A 284 -27.97 -10.31 1.91
C VAL A 284 -29.16 -9.39 1.61
N SER A 285 -28.98 -8.44 0.68
CA SER A 285 -30.02 -7.51 0.25
C SER A 285 -31.24 -8.24 -0.34
N TRP A 286 -31.02 -9.20 -1.24
CA TRP A 286 -32.07 -9.93 -1.93
C TRP A 286 -32.71 -11.03 -1.05
N ASN A 287 -31.91 -11.91 -0.45
CA ASN A 287 -32.39 -13.11 0.22
C ASN A 287 -32.84 -12.84 1.67
N ILE A 288 -32.06 -12.07 2.41
CA ILE A 288 -32.27 -11.85 3.85
C ILE A 288 -33.15 -10.63 4.11
N LEU A 289 -32.75 -9.46 3.58
CA LEU A 289 -33.42 -8.18 3.84
C LEU A 289 -34.60 -7.93 2.90
N LYS A 290 -34.60 -8.54 1.71
CA LYS A 290 -35.61 -8.36 0.65
C LYS A 290 -35.80 -6.89 0.28
N GLU A 291 -34.70 -6.17 0.10
CA GLU A 291 -34.73 -4.75 -0.25
C GLU A 291 -35.28 -4.52 -1.67
N PRO A 292 -36.03 -3.43 -1.89
CA PRO A 292 -36.56 -3.11 -3.21
C PRO A 292 -35.42 -2.73 -4.17
N GLY A 293 -35.30 -3.48 -5.27
CA GLY A 293 -34.26 -3.28 -6.29
C GLY A 293 -33.21 -4.38 -6.32
N SER A 294 -33.09 -5.19 -5.26
CA SER A 294 -32.23 -6.37 -5.27
C SER A 294 -33.00 -7.60 -5.74
N SER A 295 -32.38 -8.34 -6.65
CA SER A 295 -32.95 -9.55 -7.24
C SER A 295 -31.94 -10.69 -7.24
N GLN A 296 -32.45 -11.93 -7.33
CA GLN A 296 -31.62 -13.11 -7.54
C GLN A 296 -30.70 -12.95 -8.75
N THR A 297 -31.24 -12.40 -9.84
CA THR A 297 -30.48 -12.20 -11.08
C THR A 297 -29.34 -11.19 -10.91
N SER A 298 -29.56 -10.13 -10.12
CA SER A 298 -28.53 -9.14 -9.76
C SER A 298 -27.43 -9.78 -8.92
N ALA A 299 -27.80 -10.48 -7.84
CA ALA A 299 -26.86 -11.18 -6.96
C ALA A 299 -26.04 -12.24 -7.72
N THR A 300 -26.70 -13.07 -8.53
CA THR A 300 -26.04 -14.09 -9.36
C THR A 300 -25.13 -13.46 -10.40
N SER A 301 -25.54 -12.35 -11.03
CA SER A 301 -24.68 -11.64 -12.00
C SER A 301 -23.40 -11.11 -11.33
N LEU A 302 -23.49 -10.55 -10.12
CA LEU A 302 -22.33 -10.08 -9.38
C LEU A 302 -21.44 -11.24 -8.93
N LEU A 303 -22.03 -12.36 -8.49
CA LEU A 303 -21.27 -13.55 -8.14
C LEU A 303 -20.53 -14.12 -9.36
N ILE A 304 -21.16 -14.20 -10.53
CA ILE A 304 -20.50 -14.65 -11.76
C ILE A 304 -19.33 -13.74 -12.12
N GLN A 305 -19.49 -12.41 -11.99
CA GLN A 305 -18.38 -11.46 -12.18
C GLN A 305 -17.25 -11.70 -11.16
N ALA A 306 -17.58 -11.99 -9.91
CA ALA A 306 -16.60 -12.31 -8.87
C ALA A 306 -15.83 -13.61 -9.19
N ILE A 307 -16.52 -14.66 -9.60
CA ILE A 307 -15.91 -15.94 -10.00
C ILE A 307 -14.99 -15.73 -11.21
N ARG A 308 -15.45 -14.98 -12.22
CA ARG A 308 -14.63 -14.65 -13.41
C ARG A 308 -13.37 -13.88 -13.05
N SER A 309 -13.44 -12.98 -12.07
CA SER A 309 -12.27 -12.21 -11.62
C SER A 309 -11.26 -13.05 -10.86
N ASN A 310 -11.71 -13.97 -10.01
CA ASN A 310 -10.84 -14.86 -9.25
C ASN A 310 -11.59 -16.15 -8.93
N VAL A 311 -11.27 -17.21 -9.66
CA VAL A 311 -11.91 -18.53 -9.54
C VAL A 311 -11.45 -19.28 -8.29
N TYR A 312 -10.22 -19.05 -7.84
CA TYR A 312 -9.65 -19.72 -6.67
C TYR A 312 -10.46 -19.40 -5.41
N CYS A 313 -10.82 -18.13 -5.23
CA CYS A 313 -11.66 -17.70 -4.12
C CYS A 313 -13.04 -18.37 -4.14
N ALA A 314 -13.62 -18.62 -5.32
CA ALA A 314 -14.91 -19.30 -5.44
C ALA A 314 -14.86 -20.72 -4.86
N TYR A 315 -13.83 -21.48 -5.22
CA TYR A 315 -13.60 -22.84 -4.73
C TYR A 315 -13.29 -22.84 -3.24
N MET A 316 -12.42 -21.94 -2.77
CA MET A 316 -12.07 -21.84 -1.36
C MET A 316 -13.27 -21.48 -0.48
N LEU A 317 -14.16 -20.58 -0.93
CA LEU A 317 -15.40 -20.28 -0.21
C LEU A 317 -16.37 -21.46 -0.24
N ALA A 318 -16.68 -22.01 -1.41
CA ALA A 318 -17.66 -23.08 -1.57
C ALA A 318 -17.29 -24.38 -0.85
N PHE A 319 -15.98 -24.64 -0.70
CA PHE A 319 -15.43 -25.86 -0.10
C PHE A 319 -14.46 -25.56 1.04
N HIS A 320 -14.79 -24.54 1.84
CA HIS A 320 -13.96 -24.06 2.93
C HIS A 320 -13.46 -25.15 3.87
N GLU A 321 -14.31 -26.11 4.25
CA GLU A 321 -13.90 -27.18 5.17
C GLU A 321 -12.76 -28.05 4.61
N THR A 322 -12.72 -28.25 3.30
CA THR A 322 -11.66 -29.01 2.62
C THR A 322 -10.40 -28.17 2.53
N PHE A 323 -10.49 -26.92 2.07
CA PHE A 323 -9.33 -26.05 1.95
C PHE A 323 -8.73 -25.69 3.31
N HIS A 324 -9.53 -25.51 4.35
CA HIS A 324 -9.02 -25.26 5.71
C HIS A 324 -8.21 -26.43 6.28
N GLN A 325 -8.39 -27.66 5.78
CA GLN A 325 -7.58 -28.81 6.20
C GLN A 325 -6.24 -28.91 5.46
N VAL A 326 -6.15 -28.33 4.26
CA VAL A 326 -5.01 -28.50 3.35
C VAL A 326 -4.13 -27.26 3.33
N MET A 327 -4.72 -26.07 3.47
CA MET A 327 -4.00 -24.81 3.43
C MET A 327 -3.36 -24.53 4.80
N GLU A 328 -2.03 -24.46 4.81
CA GLU A 328 -1.21 -24.06 5.96
C GLU A 328 -0.55 -22.69 5.67
N TYR A 329 -0.05 -22.01 6.72
CA TYR A 329 0.67 -20.72 6.63
C TYR A 329 -0.13 -19.56 6.04
N THR A 330 -1.45 -19.69 5.97
CA THR A 330 -2.34 -18.68 5.36
C THR A 330 -2.32 -17.32 6.05
N GLU A 331 -1.85 -17.25 7.29
CA GLU A 331 -1.66 -16.04 8.09
C GLU A 331 -0.47 -15.17 7.64
N ASP A 332 0.48 -15.76 6.93
CA ASP A 332 1.69 -15.07 6.48
C ASP A 332 1.46 -14.32 5.14
N VAL A 333 0.33 -14.61 4.47
CA VAL A 333 -0.05 -13.96 3.21
C VAL A 333 -0.65 -12.59 3.49
N GLU A 334 0.11 -11.53 3.26
CA GLU A 334 -0.34 -10.14 3.37
C GLU A 334 -0.15 -9.35 2.07
N ASP A 335 -1.08 -8.43 1.77
CA ASP A 335 -1.01 -7.49 0.63
C ASP A 335 -0.77 -8.15 -0.76
N ALA A 336 -1.30 -9.36 -0.93
CA ALA A 336 -1.22 -10.14 -2.16
C ALA A 336 -1.73 -9.41 -3.43
N PRO A 337 -1.15 -9.68 -4.61
CA PRO A 337 -1.53 -9.03 -5.86
C PRO A 337 -2.98 -9.31 -6.27
N ASP A 338 -3.63 -8.34 -6.91
CA ASP A 338 -5.02 -8.48 -7.37
C ASP A 338 -5.18 -9.67 -8.35
N ALA A 339 -6.26 -10.45 -8.22
CA ALA A 339 -6.57 -11.64 -9.03
C ALA A 339 -5.64 -12.87 -8.85
N SER A 340 -4.70 -12.83 -7.90
CA SER A 340 -3.83 -13.97 -7.58
C SER A 340 -4.52 -15.04 -6.71
N LEU A 341 -3.89 -16.22 -6.62
CA LEU A 341 -4.25 -17.24 -5.64
C LEU A 341 -4.04 -16.72 -4.22
N GLU A 342 -2.93 -16.03 -3.96
CA GLU A 342 -2.59 -15.46 -2.65
C GLU A 342 -3.66 -14.47 -2.16
N GLN A 343 -4.23 -13.66 -3.05
CA GLN A 343 -5.33 -12.77 -2.69
C GLN A 343 -6.60 -13.55 -2.31
N ALA A 344 -6.86 -14.70 -2.95
CA ALA A 344 -7.95 -15.57 -2.54
C ALA A 344 -7.71 -16.16 -1.14
N ILE A 345 -6.47 -16.53 -0.84
CA ILE A 345 -6.04 -17.03 0.47
C ILE A 345 -6.19 -15.94 1.53
N GLU A 346 -5.64 -14.75 1.29
CA GLU A 346 -5.77 -13.58 2.18
C GLU A 346 -7.24 -13.27 2.47
N TYR A 347 -8.10 -13.30 1.44
CA TYR A 347 -9.53 -13.05 1.60
C TYR A 347 -10.22 -14.13 2.45
N CYS A 348 -9.98 -15.41 2.16
CA CYS A 348 -10.63 -16.53 2.84
C CYS A 348 -10.10 -16.75 4.27
N ASN A 349 -8.88 -16.29 4.59
CA ASN A 349 -8.33 -16.34 5.94
C ASN A 349 -8.72 -15.10 6.79
N SER A 350 -9.33 -14.09 6.19
CA SER A 350 -9.74 -12.88 6.89
C SER A 350 -11.12 -12.99 7.56
N ASP A 351 -11.49 -11.94 8.30
CA ASP A 351 -12.84 -11.77 8.87
C ASP A 351 -13.97 -11.85 7.81
N ALA A 352 -13.67 -11.60 6.53
CA ALA A 352 -14.65 -11.72 5.45
C ALA A 352 -15.21 -13.15 5.33
N MET A 353 -14.42 -14.17 5.66
CA MET A 353 -14.93 -15.54 5.67
C MET A 353 -15.94 -15.77 6.80
N GLY A 354 -15.76 -15.09 7.93
CA GLY A 354 -16.76 -15.04 9.00
C GLY A 354 -18.08 -14.42 8.54
N ASP A 355 -18.03 -13.40 7.68
CA ASP A 355 -19.24 -12.79 7.11
C ASP A 355 -19.98 -13.76 6.17
N TRP A 356 -19.25 -14.52 5.35
CA TRP A 356 -19.84 -15.56 4.50
C TRP A 356 -20.45 -16.70 5.32
N ALA A 357 -19.68 -17.28 6.24
CA ALA A 357 -20.12 -18.39 7.08
C ALA A 357 -21.25 -17.99 8.05
N GLY A 358 -21.28 -16.72 8.48
CA GLY A 358 -22.34 -16.16 9.32
C GLY A 358 -23.63 -15.84 8.57
N THR A 359 -23.59 -15.79 7.23
CA THR A 359 -24.73 -15.48 6.39
C THR A 359 -25.45 -16.76 5.96
N ASP A 360 -26.69 -16.94 6.44
CA ASP A 360 -27.49 -18.16 6.24
C ASP A 360 -27.66 -18.50 4.74
N GLY A 361 -27.15 -19.68 4.35
CA GLY A 361 -27.24 -20.22 2.99
C GLY A 361 -26.30 -19.60 1.95
N ALA A 362 -25.38 -18.70 2.33
CA ALA A 362 -24.52 -18.01 1.38
C ALA A 362 -23.44 -18.93 0.77
N LEU A 363 -22.83 -19.80 1.58
CA LEU A 363 -21.82 -20.76 1.12
C LEU A 363 -22.45 -21.86 0.25
N GLU A 364 -23.61 -22.37 0.64
CA GLU A 364 -24.40 -23.32 -0.15
C GLU A 364 -24.80 -22.73 -1.49
N TRP A 365 -25.17 -21.45 -1.52
CA TRP A 365 -25.52 -20.76 -2.76
C TRP A 365 -24.34 -20.70 -3.74
N ILE A 366 -23.13 -20.33 -3.29
CA ILE A 366 -21.94 -20.34 -4.17
C ILE A 366 -21.69 -21.76 -4.68
N LYS A 367 -21.73 -22.75 -3.77
CA LYS A 367 -21.52 -24.16 -4.11
C LYS A 367 -22.51 -24.65 -5.16
N GLU A 368 -23.80 -24.34 -5.02
CA GLU A 368 -24.83 -24.67 -6.01
C GLU A 368 -24.55 -24.03 -7.37
N VAL A 369 -24.14 -22.75 -7.40
CA VAL A 369 -23.81 -22.05 -8.66
C VAL A 369 -22.64 -22.72 -9.37
N ILE A 370 -21.57 -23.06 -8.66
CA ILE A 370 -20.40 -23.76 -9.21
C ILE A 370 -20.79 -25.15 -9.71
N LEU A 371 -21.47 -25.95 -8.89
CA LEU A 371 -21.87 -27.31 -9.25
C LEU A 371 -22.84 -27.35 -10.43
N ASN A 372 -23.78 -26.40 -10.49
CA ASN A 372 -24.70 -26.29 -11.61
C ASN A 372 -23.94 -25.99 -12.92
N ALA A 373 -22.98 -25.06 -12.90
CA ALA A 373 -22.17 -24.75 -14.07
C ALA A 373 -21.31 -25.94 -14.54
N LEU A 374 -20.74 -26.72 -13.61
CA LEU A 374 -19.98 -27.93 -13.93
C LEU A 374 -20.86 -29.03 -14.53
N ASN A 375 -22.10 -29.20 -14.03
CA ASN A 375 -23.02 -30.26 -14.45
C ASN A 375 -23.84 -29.92 -15.72
N SER A 376 -23.96 -28.64 -16.10
CA SER A 376 -24.84 -28.18 -17.19
C SER A 376 -24.49 -28.73 -18.59
N ASN A 377 -23.28 -29.29 -18.77
CA ASN A 377 -22.82 -29.83 -20.06
C ASN A 377 -23.23 -31.30 -20.33
N GLY A 378 -23.97 -31.95 -19.43
CA GLY A 378 -24.47 -33.32 -19.64
C GLY A 378 -25.74 -33.44 -20.50
N THR A 379 -26.44 -32.34 -20.76
CA THR A 379 -27.76 -32.37 -21.43
C THR A 379 -27.91 -31.26 -22.47
N LYS A 380 -27.37 -31.50 -23.67
CA LYS A 380 -27.79 -30.96 -24.99
C LYS A 380 -26.78 -31.57 -26.00
N THR A 381 -27.13 -32.42 -26.96
CA THR A 381 -28.24 -32.34 -27.91
C THR A 381 -28.56 -33.75 -28.46
N GLY A 382 -29.73 -34.28 -28.15
CA GLY A 382 -30.27 -35.47 -28.79
C GLY A 382 -31.78 -35.28 -28.91
N GLU A 383 -32.22 -35.06 -30.15
CA GLU A 383 -33.56 -35.32 -30.69
C GLU A 383 -34.76 -35.09 -29.75
N ASP A 384 -35.51 -34.03 -30.00
CA ASP A 384 -36.97 -34.20 -30.12
C ASP A 384 -37.55 -33.15 -31.06
N ASN A 385 -37.56 -33.52 -32.33
CA ASN A 385 -38.59 -33.09 -33.27
C ASN A 385 -39.90 -33.74 -32.81
N SER A 386 -40.80 -32.96 -32.20
CA SER A 386 -42.22 -33.26 -32.33
C SER A 386 -43.02 -31.98 -32.58
N ASP A 387 -43.42 -31.87 -33.84
CA ASP A 387 -44.57 -31.11 -34.31
C ASP A 387 -45.78 -31.32 -33.39
N GLY A 388 -46.44 -30.21 -33.04
CA GLY A 388 -47.64 -30.22 -32.20
C GLY A 388 -48.41 -28.91 -32.28
N ASN A 389 -48.90 -28.60 -33.48
CA ASN A 389 -49.87 -27.55 -33.80
C ASN A 389 -51.21 -27.72 -33.02
N ILE A 390 -52.02 -26.64 -32.99
CA ILE A 390 -53.42 -26.45 -32.48
C ILE A 390 -53.46 -25.88 -31.03
N GLY A 391 -54.16 -24.78 -30.71
CA GLY A 391 -55.14 -23.99 -31.47
C GLY A 391 -55.64 -22.77 -30.68
N GLU A 392 -56.46 -21.99 -31.38
CA GLU A 392 -57.01 -20.66 -31.11
C GLU A 392 -58.01 -20.53 -29.93
N ASN A 393 -58.25 -19.26 -29.58
CA ASN A 393 -59.41 -18.66 -28.88
C ASN A 393 -59.39 -18.75 -27.33
N SER A 394 -59.80 -17.74 -26.55
CA SER A 394 -60.75 -16.65 -26.79
C SER A 394 -60.55 -15.48 -25.81
N ASP A 395 -61.13 -14.36 -26.21
CA ASP A 395 -61.45 -13.12 -25.49
C ASP A 395 -62.02 -13.31 -24.08
N GLU A 396 -61.77 -12.33 -23.18
CA GLU A 396 -62.86 -11.71 -22.40
C GLU A 396 -62.45 -10.37 -21.76
N GLU A 397 -63.41 -9.46 -21.80
CA GLU A 397 -63.38 -8.03 -21.46
C GLU A 397 -63.63 -7.74 -19.96
N GLY A 398 -63.41 -6.48 -19.55
CA GLY A 398 -63.96 -5.85 -18.34
C GLY A 398 -63.01 -5.87 -17.13
N ASP A 399 -62.99 -4.91 -16.22
CA ASP A 399 -63.94 -3.84 -15.90
C ASP A 399 -63.21 -2.73 -15.10
N ALA A 400 -63.83 -1.56 -15.11
CA ALA A 400 -63.37 -0.23 -14.76
C ALA A 400 -63.13 0.08 -13.27
N GLY A 401 -62.35 1.15 -13.08
CA GLY A 401 -62.63 2.21 -12.10
C GLY A 401 -62.00 2.08 -10.72
N ASN A 402 -61.15 3.05 -10.34
CA ASN A 402 -61.64 4.23 -9.62
C ASN A 402 -60.56 5.31 -9.46
N GLN A 403 -61.01 6.56 -9.60
CA GLN A 403 -60.31 7.82 -9.36
C GLN A 403 -60.18 8.11 -7.85
N GLN A 404 -59.09 8.77 -7.44
CA GLN A 404 -59.18 10.00 -6.64
C GLN A 404 -57.83 10.73 -6.56
N ASP A 405 -57.74 11.81 -7.33
CA ASP A 405 -57.31 13.16 -6.97
C ASP A 405 -56.55 13.35 -5.65
N ASN A 406 -55.36 13.97 -5.73
CA ASN A 406 -55.15 15.27 -5.10
C ASN A 406 -53.95 16.02 -5.68
N GLU A 407 -54.16 17.33 -5.75
CA GLU A 407 -53.48 18.36 -6.52
C GLU A 407 -52.19 18.88 -5.86
N ASP A 408 -51.47 19.64 -6.69
CA ASP A 408 -50.67 20.82 -6.35
C ASP A 408 -49.35 20.69 -5.57
N SER A 409 -48.24 20.86 -6.30
CA SER A 409 -47.52 22.15 -6.23
C SER A 409 -46.45 22.28 -7.32
N SER A 410 -46.63 23.30 -8.14
CA SER A 410 -45.71 23.84 -9.15
C SER A 410 -44.40 24.37 -8.58
N SER A 411 -43.29 24.15 -9.29
CA SER A 411 -42.35 25.24 -9.59
C SER A 411 -41.44 24.86 -10.75
N ASP A 412 -41.54 25.67 -11.81
CA ASP A 412 -40.76 25.65 -13.03
C ASP A 412 -39.24 25.74 -12.80
N SER A 413 -38.50 24.93 -13.55
CA SER A 413 -37.17 25.32 -14.03
C SER A 413 -36.84 24.56 -15.30
N ASP A 414 -36.98 25.25 -16.43
CA ASP A 414 -36.42 24.90 -17.73
C ASP A 414 -34.93 24.57 -17.61
N ASN A 415 -34.52 23.36 -18.01
CA ASN A 415 -33.12 23.08 -18.28
C ASN A 415 -32.94 22.00 -19.36
N ASP A 416 -32.83 22.51 -20.59
CA ASP A 416 -31.85 22.12 -21.61
C ASP A 416 -31.50 20.62 -21.70
N SER A 417 -32.32 19.89 -22.46
CA SER A 417 -32.08 18.50 -22.86
C SER A 417 -30.88 18.39 -23.81
N LYS A 418 -29.69 18.25 -23.25
CA LYS A 418 -28.53 17.72 -23.97
C LYS A 418 -28.73 16.24 -24.24
N GLU A 419 -28.51 15.88 -25.50
CA GLU A 419 -28.39 14.51 -26.01
C GLU A 419 -27.59 13.64 -25.04
N VAL A 420 -28.26 12.65 -24.46
CA VAL A 420 -27.62 11.57 -23.72
C VAL A 420 -27.03 10.64 -24.76
N GLU A 421 -25.71 10.68 -24.90
CA GLU A 421 -24.97 9.69 -25.69
C GLU A 421 -25.28 8.29 -25.15
N ASP A 422 -25.72 7.41 -26.04
CA ASP A 422 -25.99 6.00 -25.82
C ASP A 422 -24.73 5.31 -25.28
N VAL A 423 -24.69 5.10 -23.95
CA VAL A 423 -23.66 4.27 -23.32
C VAL A 423 -23.92 2.83 -23.77
N PRO A 424 -22.93 2.12 -24.36
CA PRO A 424 -23.13 0.76 -24.84
C PRO A 424 -23.56 -0.14 -23.69
N LYS A 425 -24.79 -0.68 -23.78
CA LYS A 425 -25.29 -1.72 -22.89
C LYS A 425 -24.32 -2.90 -22.96
N THR A 426 -23.52 -3.03 -21.90
CA THR A 426 -22.66 -4.18 -21.65
C THR A 426 -23.53 -5.44 -21.73
N ILE A 427 -23.21 -6.34 -22.66
CA ILE A 427 -23.88 -7.63 -22.75
C ILE A 427 -23.52 -8.37 -21.47
N ILE A 428 -24.46 -8.42 -20.52
CA ILE A 428 -24.30 -9.22 -19.30
C ILE A 428 -24.32 -10.68 -19.76
N LEU A 429 -23.15 -11.30 -19.83
CA LEU A 429 -23.04 -12.75 -19.97
C LEU A 429 -23.60 -13.37 -18.68
N THR A 430 -24.89 -13.70 -18.70
CA THR A 430 -25.68 -14.11 -17.54
C THR A 430 -25.43 -15.54 -17.06
N GLU A 431 -24.70 -16.35 -17.83
CA GLU A 431 -24.46 -17.75 -17.52
C GLU A 431 -22.98 -17.99 -17.21
N LEU A 432 -22.73 -18.75 -16.14
CA LEU A 432 -21.41 -19.23 -15.75
C LEU A 432 -21.08 -20.46 -16.58
N THR A 433 -19.96 -20.45 -17.28
CA THR A 433 -19.52 -21.56 -18.14
C THR A 433 -18.45 -22.39 -17.46
N LYS A 434 -18.21 -23.63 -17.94
CA LYS A 434 -17.10 -24.46 -17.45
C LYS A 434 -15.72 -23.78 -17.66
N GLN A 435 -15.57 -22.99 -18.72
CA GLN A 435 -14.36 -22.20 -18.98
C GLN A 435 -14.12 -21.13 -17.92
N ASP A 436 -15.18 -20.52 -17.39
CA ASP A 436 -15.06 -19.55 -16.30
C ASP A 436 -14.53 -20.22 -15.01
N LEU A 437 -14.79 -21.52 -14.85
CA LEU A 437 -14.36 -22.35 -13.72
C LEU A 437 -13.04 -23.09 -13.96
N GLU A 438 -12.38 -22.86 -15.09
CA GLU A 438 -11.08 -23.43 -15.40
C GLU A 438 -10.00 -22.77 -14.53
N TRP A 439 -9.50 -23.53 -13.56
CA TRP A 439 -8.50 -23.10 -12.60
C TRP A 439 -7.10 -23.66 -12.93
N GLU A 440 -7.02 -24.85 -13.53
CA GLU A 440 -5.76 -25.57 -13.76
C GLU A 440 -4.83 -24.83 -14.74
N GLU A 441 -5.36 -24.39 -15.89
CA GLU A 441 -4.57 -23.62 -16.88
C GLU A 441 -4.11 -22.27 -16.30
N LYS A 442 -4.98 -21.59 -15.54
CA LYS A 442 -4.64 -20.31 -14.89
C LYS A 442 -3.58 -20.49 -13.83
N LEU A 443 -3.65 -21.57 -13.05
CA LEU A 443 -2.67 -21.88 -12.01
C LEU A 443 -1.32 -22.23 -12.62
N ALA A 444 -1.29 -23.09 -13.64
CA ALA A 444 -0.06 -23.44 -14.34
C ALA A 444 0.60 -22.23 -15.02
N LYS A 445 -0.20 -21.29 -15.55
CA LYS A 445 0.31 -20.03 -16.08
C LYS A 445 0.95 -19.17 -14.99
N ALA A 446 0.31 -19.06 -13.83
CA ALA A 446 0.82 -18.28 -12.71
C ALA A 446 2.12 -18.86 -12.14
N GLU A 447 2.21 -20.19 -12.01
CA GLU A 447 3.46 -20.87 -11.60
C GLU A 447 4.61 -20.61 -12.56
N LYS A 448 4.35 -20.71 -13.88
CA LYS A 448 5.36 -20.44 -14.89
C LYS A 448 5.85 -18.99 -14.84
N GLU A 449 4.93 -18.04 -14.66
CA GLU A 449 5.29 -16.61 -14.50
C GLU A 449 6.11 -16.36 -13.23
N TYR A 450 5.82 -17.07 -12.15
CA TYR A 450 6.59 -16.99 -10.90
C TYR A 450 7.99 -17.61 -11.04
N GLU A 451 8.11 -18.78 -11.65
CA GLU A 451 9.40 -19.41 -11.95
C GLU A 451 10.27 -18.52 -12.86
N GLU A 452 9.68 -17.93 -13.91
CA GLU A 452 10.39 -16.99 -14.79
C GLU A 452 10.86 -15.73 -14.05
N ALA A 453 10.04 -15.18 -13.14
CA ALA A 453 10.42 -14.03 -12.33
C ALA A 453 11.57 -14.35 -11.37
N MET A 454 11.56 -15.53 -10.72
CA MET A 454 12.66 -15.96 -9.87
C MET A 454 13.96 -16.18 -10.65
N GLU A 455 13.90 -16.79 -11.84
CA GLU A 455 15.07 -16.95 -12.71
C GLU A 455 15.66 -15.58 -13.13
N GLU A 456 14.81 -14.59 -13.43
CA GLU A 456 15.26 -13.22 -13.76
C GLU A 456 15.95 -12.56 -12.55
N GLU A 457 15.41 -12.69 -11.33
CA GLU A 457 16.01 -12.14 -10.12
C GLU A 457 17.35 -12.82 -9.77
N GLU A 458 17.44 -14.15 -9.90
CA GLU A 458 18.71 -14.88 -9.73
C GLU A 458 19.77 -14.44 -10.74
N GLU A 459 19.37 -14.20 -12.00
CA GLU A 459 20.26 -13.68 -13.04
C GLU A 459 20.73 -12.25 -12.76
N GLU A 460 19.88 -11.37 -12.23
CA GLU A 460 20.25 -10.01 -11.84
C GLU A 460 21.21 -10.02 -10.65
N ASN A 461 20.91 -10.80 -9.61
CA ASN A 461 21.76 -10.94 -8.43
C ASN A 461 23.12 -11.56 -8.77
N GLY A 462 23.15 -12.55 -9.67
CA GLY A 462 24.39 -13.16 -10.16
C GLY A 462 25.29 -12.19 -10.95
N LYS A 463 24.69 -11.24 -11.69
CA LYS A 463 25.45 -10.20 -12.42
C LYS A 463 26.07 -9.20 -11.44
N GLU A 464 25.34 -8.75 -10.42
CA GLU A 464 25.85 -7.80 -9.43
C GLU A 464 27.05 -8.35 -8.64
N GLN A 465 27.05 -9.64 -8.29
CA GLN A 465 28.18 -10.28 -7.62
C GLN A 465 29.42 -10.40 -8.53
N SER A 466 29.24 -10.58 -9.84
CA SER A 466 30.36 -10.74 -10.78
C SER A 466 31.07 -9.42 -11.13
N GLU A 467 30.38 -8.29 -11.05
CA GLU A 467 30.96 -6.96 -11.36
C GLU A 467 31.69 -6.33 -10.15
N GLY A 468 31.47 -6.87 -8.94
CA GLY A 468 32.08 -6.39 -7.69
C GLY A 468 33.55 -6.79 -7.46
N ASP A 469 34.06 -7.79 -8.18
CA ASP A 469 35.43 -8.33 -7.99
C ASP A 469 36.50 -7.70 -8.90
N GLY A 470 36.16 -6.58 -9.56
CA GLY A 470 37.09 -5.81 -10.41
C GLY A 470 38.06 -4.94 -9.61
N GLU A 471 39.31 -5.41 -9.48
CA GLU A 471 40.53 -4.64 -9.14
C GLU A 471 40.52 -3.86 -7.81
N ILE A 472 40.59 -4.57 -6.68
CA ILE A 472 41.21 -4.01 -5.48
C ILE A 472 42.73 -4.08 -5.67
N ASP A 473 43.33 -2.95 -6.06
CA ASP A 473 44.78 -2.76 -6.11
C ASP A 473 45.40 -3.09 -4.75
N ASN A 474 46.32 -4.06 -4.80
CA ASN A 474 46.80 -4.86 -3.68
C ASN A 474 47.94 -4.17 -2.91
N ASP A 475 47.72 -2.95 -2.42
CA ASP A 475 48.79 -2.12 -1.83
C ASP A 475 48.33 -1.32 -0.60
N THR A 476 47.78 -1.97 0.44
CA THR A 476 47.85 -1.43 1.83
C THR A 476 47.79 -2.54 2.88
N GLN A 477 48.91 -2.71 3.58
CA GLN A 477 49.15 -3.67 4.65
C GLN A 477 48.39 -3.37 5.97
N ASP A 478 48.07 -4.47 6.66
CA ASP A 478 48.10 -4.67 8.12
C ASP A 478 47.27 -3.72 9.01
N ILE A 479 45.99 -4.03 9.19
CA ILE A 479 45.28 -3.77 10.46
C ILE A 479 44.52 -5.02 10.87
N GLU A 480 45.14 -5.82 11.75
CA GLU A 480 44.44 -6.73 12.64
C GLU A 480 43.48 -5.92 13.54
N ASN A 481 42.20 -6.29 13.56
CA ASN A 481 41.31 -6.40 14.72
C ASN A 481 39.86 -5.99 14.40
N GLY A 482 38.94 -6.87 14.79
CA GLY A 482 37.58 -6.46 15.20
C GLY A 482 36.52 -7.40 14.68
N ALA A 483 36.07 -8.29 15.56
CA ALA A 483 34.90 -9.12 15.37
C ALA A 483 33.71 -8.30 14.86
N ASN A 484 33.43 -8.40 13.56
CA ASN A 484 32.10 -8.13 13.05
C ASN A 484 31.29 -9.38 13.37
N GLY A 485 30.27 -9.20 14.22
CA GLY A 485 29.21 -10.19 14.30
C GLY A 485 28.60 -10.29 12.92
N GLU A 486 28.73 -11.46 12.33
CA GLU A 486 27.82 -11.95 11.31
C GLU A 486 26.43 -11.84 11.98
N GLU A 487 25.71 -10.75 11.68
CA GLU A 487 24.26 -10.76 11.77
C GLU A 487 23.88 -11.82 10.73
N GLU A 488 23.70 -13.06 11.20
CA GLU A 488 22.92 -14.06 10.49
C GLU A 488 21.57 -13.37 10.27
N ASP A 489 21.42 -12.74 9.11
CA ASP A 489 20.13 -12.42 8.56
C ASP A 489 19.45 -13.78 8.44
N GLU A 490 18.69 -14.14 9.47
CA GLU A 490 17.71 -15.23 9.42
C GLU A 490 16.80 -14.83 8.27
N GLU A 491 17.12 -15.34 7.07
CA GLU A 491 16.24 -15.36 5.92
C GLU A 491 14.98 -16.06 6.41
N GLU A 492 14.02 -15.26 6.90
CA GLU A 492 12.66 -15.72 7.14
C GLU A 492 12.24 -16.33 5.82
N GLU A 493 12.18 -17.66 5.80
CA GLU A 493 11.94 -18.50 4.63
C GLU A 493 10.56 -18.11 4.07
N GLU A 494 10.56 -17.13 3.17
CA GLU A 494 9.35 -16.55 2.61
C GLU A 494 8.56 -17.68 1.98
N VAL A 495 7.31 -17.83 2.41
CA VAL A 495 6.50 -18.99 2.05
C VAL A 495 6.30 -19.01 0.53
N ASP A 496 6.88 -20.01 -0.12
CA ASP A 496 6.93 -20.12 -1.59
C ASP A 496 5.52 -20.20 -2.21
N PHE A 497 5.23 -19.32 -3.17
CA PHE A 497 4.01 -19.33 -3.97
C PHE A 497 3.70 -20.71 -4.58
N LEU A 498 4.73 -21.46 -4.98
CA LEU A 498 4.58 -22.81 -5.54
C LEU A 498 4.02 -23.79 -4.49
N MET A 499 4.33 -23.59 -3.22
CA MET A 499 3.76 -24.37 -2.13
C MET A 499 2.25 -24.16 -2.03
N TYR A 500 1.77 -22.90 -2.10
CA TYR A 500 0.34 -22.60 -2.10
C TYR A 500 -0.37 -23.21 -3.31
N CYS A 501 0.25 -23.19 -4.49
CA CYS A 501 -0.30 -23.84 -5.67
C CYS A 501 -0.44 -25.36 -5.48
N GLY A 502 0.57 -26.01 -4.88
CA GLY A 502 0.53 -27.44 -4.56
C GLY A 502 -0.54 -27.80 -3.53
N MET A 503 -0.72 -26.99 -2.49
CA MET A 503 -1.79 -27.16 -1.50
C MET A 503 -3.17 -26.96 -2.15
N PHE A 504 -3.31 -25.95 -3.02
CA PHE A 504 -4.57 -25.73 -3.74
C PHE A 504 -4.95 -26.93 -4.63
N ARG A 505 -3.99 -27.50 -5.37
CA ARG A 505 -4.20 -28.73 -6.15
C ARG A 505 -4.62 -29.91 -5.28
N THR A 506 -3.94 -30.10 -4.15
CA THR A 506 -4.28 -31.16 -3.20
C THR A 506 -5.71 -31.01 -2.70
N GLY A 507 -6.15 -29.79 -2.40
CA GLY A 507 -7.54 -29.48 -2.05
C GLY A 507 -8.52 -29.84 -3.18
N MET A 508 -8.19 -29.49 -4.43
CA MET A 508 -9.01 -29.84 -5.59
C MET A 508 -9.08 -31.36 -5.86
N ASP A 509 -7.97 -32.08 -5.69
CA ASP A 509 -7.92 -33.54 -5.82
C ASP A 509 -8.80 -34.21 -4.76
N MET A 510 -8.74 -33.74 -3.51
CA MET A 510 -9.62 -34.21 -2.44
C MET A 510 -11.11 -33.98 -2.77
N LEU A 511 -11.46 -32.89 -3.43
CA LEU A 511 -12.85 -32.64 -3.86
C LEU A 511 -13.30 -33.60 -4.97
N CYS A 512 -12.42 -33.88 -5.93
CA CYS A 512 -12.66 -34.88 -6.96
C CYS A 512 -12.83 -36.29 -6.36
N ASP A 513 -11.95 -36.69 -5.44
CA ASP A 513 -11.99 -37.99 -4.78
C ASP A 513 -13.23 -38.18 -3.91
N ASN A 514 -13.70 -37.10 -3.27
CA ASN A 514 -14.95 -37.09 -2.51
C ASN A 514 -16.20 -37.09 -3.41
N GLY A 515 -16.05 -37.05 -4.73
CA GLY A 515 -17.13 -37.06 -5.70
C GLY A 515 -17.95 -35.76 -5.69
N ALA A 516 -17.37 -34.64 -5.25
CA ALA A 516 -18.04 -33.34 -5.30
C ALA A 516 -18.35 -32.93 -6.74
N PHE A 517 -17.43 -33.24 -7.66
CA PHE A 517 -17.57 -33.07 -9.11
C PHE A 517 -16.53 -33.95 -9.84
N SER A 518 -16.71 -34.16 -11.14
CA SER A 518 -15.70 -34.75 -12.02
C SER A 518 -15.22 -33.68 -12.99
N LEU A 519 -13.94 -33.29 -12.91
CA LEU A 519 -13.32 -32.34 -13.84
C LEU A 519 -13.20 -32.90 -15.25
#